data_AF-A0A940QT29-F1
#
_entry.id   AF-A0A940QT29-F1
#
_cell.length_a   1.000
_cell.length_b   1.000
_cell.length_c   1.000
_cell.angle_alpha   90.00
_cell.angle_beta   90.00
_cell.angle_gamma   90.00
#
_symmetry.space_group_name_H-M   'P 1'
#
loop_
_entity.id
_entity.type
_entity.pdbx_description
1 polymer ?
#
loop_
_entity_poly.entity_id
_entity_poly.type
_entity_poly.pdbx_seq_one_letter_code
_entity_poly.pdbx_strand_id
1 'polypeptide(L)'
;MGERVRGGMKRSKLKCFMPFFTLVSLVIFLTQPSFSAEKIPTKIIVRVTSKDAKVIGSGVGGALVRIKNLETGEILVQGKQEGGTGDTDRIMGQPHKRGEKLYGTPDAAFFQAEIPLEKPTPVEIYTEAPLAYPHAIQKGSKTLTLIPGKHILGEGVIIELNGLIVNILSPSPKEGLKRGEEVIIKAEVRML
;
A
#
# COMPACT_ATOMS: atom_id res chain seq x y z
N MET A 1 -12.04 6.61 102.78
CA MET A 1 -12.51 5.22 102.66
C MET A 1 -13.37 5.14 101.39
N GLY A 2 -13.22 4.08 100.59
CA GLY A 2 -13.76 3.88 99.22
C GLY A 2 -15.24 4.26 99.01
N GLU A 3 -15.72 4.48 97.78
CA GLU A 3 -15.65 3.54 96.67
C GLU A 3 -15.89 4.19 95.30
N ARG A 4 -15.45 3.46 94.29
CA ARG A 4 -15.39 3.76 92.85
C ARG A 4 -16.52 3.01 92.15
N VAL A 5 -17.45 3.64 91.43
CA VAL A 5 -18.22 2.95 90.36
C VAL A 5 -18.63 3.87 89.20
N ARG A 6 -17.97 3.65 88.04
CA ARG A 6 -18.43 3.53 86.63
C ARG A 6 -19.63 4.40 86.19
N GLY A 7 -19.57 5.20 85.13
CA GLY A 7 -19.02 4.90 83.81
C GLY A 7 -20.10 4.26 82.91
N GLY A 8 -20.83 5.09 82.14
CA GLY A 8 -21.93 4.64 81.27
C GLY A 8 -22.14 5.58 80.08
N MET A 9 -21.28 5.41 79.08
CA MET A 9 -21.21 6.16 77.82
C MET A 9 -22.37 5.77 76.89
N LYS A 10 -23.22 6.74 76.51
CA LYS A 10 -24.31 6.54 75.54
C LYS A 10 -23.72 6.23 74.15
N ARG A 11 -23.91 5.00 73.66
CA ARG A 11 -23.58 4.59 72.29
C ARG A 11 -24.53 5.25 71.29
N SER A 12 -23.97 6.00 70.36
CA SER A 12 -24.67 6.56 69.21
C SER A 12 -25.10 5.46 68.25
N LYS A 13 -26.32 5.60 67.69
CA LYS A 13 -26.84 4.70 66.66
C LYS A 13 -26.07 4.91 65.36
N LEU A 14 -25.26 3.94 64.98
CA LEU A 14 -24.67 3.83 63.65
C LEU A 14 -25.80 3.45 62.68
N LYS A 15 -26.33 4.43 61.95
CA LYS A 15 -27.29 4.18 60.87
C LYS A 15 -26.54 3.82 59.60
N CYS A 16 -26.83 2.60 59.14
CA CYS A 16 -26.67 2.06 57.80
C CYS A 16 -26.80 3.14 56.71
N PHE A 17 -25.72 3.40 55.97
CA PHE A 17 -25.72 4.31 54.81
C PHE A 17 -24.85 3.71 53.69
N MET A 18 -25.21 2.52 53.19
CA MET A 18 -24.50 1.96 52.03
C MET A 18 -25.34 0.94 51.25
N PRO A 19 -26.18 1.41 50.31
CA PRO A 19 -26.34 0.62 49.08
C PRO A 19 -26.38 1.49 47.79
N PHE A 20 -26.03 2.78 47.87
CA PHE A 20 -26.06 3.66 46.69
C PHE A 20 -24.72 3.71 45.94
N PHE A 21 -23.61 3.51 46.66
CA PHE A 21 -22.26 3.62 46.07
C PHE A 21 -21.88 2.42 45.19
N THR A 22 -22.45 1.24 45.45
CA THR A 22 -22.15 0.01 44.70
C THR A 22 -22.89 -0.08 43.36
N LEU A 23 -24.07 0.52 43.22
CA LEU A 23 -24.84 0.50 41.97
C LEU A 23 -24.24 1.43 40.89
N VAL A 24 -23.67 2.58 41.31
CA VAL A 24 -23.06 3.56 40.40
C VAL A 24 -21.74 3.02 39.81
N SER A 25 -20.98 2.22 40.57
CA SER A 25 -19.74 1.60 40.10
C SER A 25 -19.95 0.54 39.01
N LEU A 26 -21.13 -0.11 38.96
CA LEU A 26 -21.44 -1.13 37.96
C LEU A 26 -21.86 -0.52 36.61
N VAL A 27 -22.45 0.67 36.61
CA VAL A 27 -22.88 1.38 35.39
C VAL A 27 -21.70 2.00 34.64
N ILE A 28 -20.67 2.46 35.36
CA ILE A 28 -19.46 3.08 34.75
C ILE A 28 -18.59 2.05 34.00
N PHE A 29 -18.66 0.77 34.35
CA PHE A 29 -17.89 -0.28 33.65
C PHE A 29 -18.48 -0.68 32.29
N LEU A 30 -19.76 -0.37 32.04
CA LEU A 30 -20.47 -0.69 30.79
C LEU A 30 -20.30 0.39 29.71
N THR A 31 -19.84 1.60 30.06
CA THR A 31 -19.60 2.69 29.13
C THR A 31 -18.10 2.84 28.88
N GLN A 32 -17.50 1.86 28.19
CA GLN A 32 -16.16 2.06 27.63
C GLN A 32 -16.30 3.08 26.47
N PRO A 33 -15.65 4.25 26.51
CA PRO A 33 -15.63 5.14 25.36
C PRO A 33 -14.88 4.42 24.23
N SER A 34 -15.61 4.03 23.18
CA SER A 34 -14.98 3.60 21.94
C SER A 34 -14.25 4.81 21.35
N PHE A 35 -12.94 4.88 21.55
CA PHE A 35 -12.08 5.80 20.80
C PHE A 35 -12.14 5.36 19.32
N SER A 36 -13.08 5.92 18.57
CA SER A 36 -13.05 5.81 17.12
C SER A 36 -11.97 6.77 16.63
N ALA A 37 -10.81 6.23 16.27
CA ALA A 37 -9.78 7.04 15.63
C ALA A 37 -10.33 7.56 14.29
N GLU A 38 -10.20 8.87 14.06
CA GLU A 38 -10.63 9.48 12.81
C GLU A 38 -9.76 8.96 11.66
N LYS A 39 -10.41 8.50 10.59
CA LYS A 39 -9.73 8.05 9.37
C LYS A 39 -9.30 9.26 8.54
N ILE A 40 -8.01 9.54 8.51
CA ILE A 40 -7.45 10.67 7.75
C ILE A 40 -7.14 10.22 6.32
N PRO A 41 -7.73 10.87 5.29
CA PRO A 41 -7.43 10.57 3.90
C PRO A 41 -5.95 10.76 3.56
N THR A 42 -5.31 9.71 3.06
CA THR A 42 -3.88 9.71 2.72
C THR A 42 -3.72 9.33 1.26
N LYS A 43 -3.15 10.24 0.45
CA LYS A 43 -3.02 10.06 -1.00
C LYS A 43 -1.67 9.47 -1.32
N ILE A 44 -1.63 8.52 -2.23
CA ILE A 44 -0.40 7.91 -2.71
C ILE A 44 -0.44 7.78 -4.23
N ILE A 45 0.67 8.17 -4.85
CA ILE A 45 0.98 7.86 -6.24
C ILE A 45 2.00 6.74 -6.26
N VAL A 46 1.76 5.73 -7.10
CA VAL A 46 2.70 4.65 -7.42
C VAL A 46 3.03 4.73 -8.91
N ARG A 47 4.32 4.59 -9.24
CA ARG A 47 4.79 4.48 -10.62
C ARG A 47 5.61 3.23 -10.81
N VAL A 48 5.21 2.43 -11.79
CA VAL A 48 5.90 1.22 -12.22
C VAL A 48 6.71 1.56 -13.47
N THR A 49 8.01 1.32 -13.42
CA THR A 49 8.96 1.65 -14.50
C THR A 49 9.68 0.40 -14.96
N SER A 50 10.12 0.39 -16.21
CA SER A 50 11.09 -0.60 -16.68
C SER A 50 12.49 -0.18 -16.25
N LYS A 51 13.31 -1.15 -15.85
CA LYS A 51 14.71 -0.94 -15.46
C LYS A 51 15.46 -0.22 -16.57
N ASP A 52 16.14 0.87 -16.19
CA ASP A 52 16.98 1.66 -17.09
C ASP A 52 16.23 2.18 -18.33
N ALA A 53 14.93 2.41 -18.15
CA ALA A 53 14.03 2.84 -19.20
C ALA A 53 12.92 3.74 -18.63
N LYS A 54 11.76 3.70 -19.27
CA LYS A 54 10.65 4.62 -19.04
C LYS A 54 9.56 4.03 -18.13
N VAL A 55 8.52 4.84 -17.90
CA VAL A 55 7.30 4.38 -17.23
C VAL A 55 6.60 3.33 -18.07
N ILE A 56 6.14 2.25 -17.43
CA ILE A 56 5.33 1.22 -18.08
C ILE A 56 3.96 1.80 -18.38
N GLY A 57 3.69 2.06 -19.66
CA GLY A 57 2.48 2.73 -20.13
C GLY A 57 1.39 1.78 -20.61
N SER A 58 0.25 2.34 -21.01
CA SER A 58 -0.90 1.59 -21.54
C SER A 58 -0.59 0.82 -22.83
N GLY A 59 0.45 1.20 -23.58
CA GLY A 59 0.86 0.53 -24.83
C GLY A 59 1.28 -0.94 -24.65
N VAL A 60 1.66 -1.34 -23.44
CA VAL A 60 1.95 -2.73 -23.06
C VAL A 60 0.89 -3.30 -22.09
N GLY A 61 -0.26 -2.63 -21.98
CA GLY A 61 -1.33 -2.97 -21.06
C GLY A 61 -1.19 -2.35 -19.67
N GLY A 62 -0.18 -1.54 -19.39
CA GLY A 62 0.04 -0.92 -18.08
C GLY A 62 0.48 -1.93 -17.02
N ALA A 63 0.26 -1.58 -15.75
CA ALA A 63 0.65 -2.38 -14.60
C ALA A 63 -0.49 -2.53 -13.60
N LEU A 64 -0.63 -3.70 -12.99
CA LEU A 64 -1.47 -3.90 -11.81
C LEU A 64 -0.73 -3.36 -10.60
N VAL A 65 -1.37 -2.56 -9.76
CA VAL A 65 -0.84 -2.12 -8.46
C VAL A 65 -1.80 -2.54 -7.36
N ARG A 66 -1.26 -3.12 -6.29
CA ARG A 66 -2.00 -3.52 -5.09
C ARG A 66 -1.27 -3.03 -3.87
N ILE A 67 -1.99 -2.37 -2.96
CA ILE A 67 -1.46 -1.91 -1.68
C ILE A 67 -2.14 -2.74 -0.59
N LYS A 68 -1.34 -3.44 0.19
CA LYS A 68 -1.77 -4.36 1.25
C LYS A 68 -1.24 -3.87 2.59
N ASN A 69 -2.09 -3.89 3.62
CA ASN A 69 -1.67 -3.70 5.00
C ASN A 69 -0.84 -4.92 5.43
N LEU A 70 0.39 -4.68 5.88
CA LEU A 70 1.30 -5.76 6.29
C LEU A 70 0.92 -6.39 7.64
N GLU A 71 0.27 -5.63 8.52
CA GLU A 71 -0.15 -6.12 9.84
C GLU A 71 -1.39 -7.02 9.73
N THR A 72 -2.41 -6.58 8.99
CA THR A 72 -3.70 -7.29 8.89
C THR A 72 -3.79 -8.23 7.69
N GLY A 73 -2.93 -8.03 6.69
CA GLY A 73 -3.01 -8.73 5.41
C GLY A 73 -4.10 -8.20 4.47
N GLU A 74 -4.86 -7.19 4.87
CA GLU A 74 -5.96 -6.61 4.11
C GLU A 74 -5.45 -5.87 2.86
N ILE A 75 -6.12 -6.07 1.71
CA ILE A 75 -5.87 -5.24 0.53
C ILE A 75 -6.59 -3.90 0.75
N LEU A 76 -5.82 -2.85 0.99
CA LEU A 76 -6.34 -1.51 1.21
C LEU A 76 -6.90 -0.90 -0.09
N VAL A 77 -6.20 -1.13 -1.19
CA VAL A 77 -6.62 -0.69 -2.52
C VAL A 77 -5.89 -1.49 -3.60
N GLN A 78 -6.52 -1.66 -4.76
CA GLN A 78 -5.88 -2.17 -5.96
C GLN A 78 -6.43 -1.47 -7.19
N GLY A 79 -5.63 -1.41 -8.24
CA GLY A 79 -6.06 -0.88 -9.52
C GLY A 79 -4.97 -0.97 -10.56
N LYS A 80 -5.21 -0.31 -11.69
CA LYS A 80 -4.32 -0.34 -12.84
C LYS A 80 -3.62 1.00 -12.99
N GLN A 81 -2.31 0.97 -13.22
CA GLN A 81 -1.55 2.09 -13.74
C GLN A 81 -1.80 2.21 -15.23
N GLU A 82 -2.23 3.39 -15.68
CA GLU A 82 -2.51 3.71 -17.08
C GLU A 82 -1.98 5.10 -17.44
N GLY A 83 -1.69 5.31 -18.73
CA GLY A 83 -1.11 6.54 -19.27
C GLY A 83 0.02 6.28 -20.26
N GLY A 84 0.74 7.32 -20.64
CA GLY A 84 1.90 7.25 -21.53
C GLY A 84 3.20 6.83 -20.82
N THR A 85 4.28 6.72 -21.60
CA THR A 85 5.60 6.31 -21.06
C THR A 85 6.38 7.45 -20.38
N GLY A 86 5.81 8.65 -20.33
CA GLY A 86 6.51 9.86 -19.91
C GLY A 86 7.37 10.48 -21.01
N ASP A 87 8.14 11.49 -20.62
CA ASP A 87 8.96 12.34 -21.48
C ASP A 87 10.29 11.64 -21.84
N THR A 88 10.41 11.19 -23.09
CA THR A 88 11.57 10.40 -23.54
C THR A 88 12.87 11.18 -23.47
N ASP A 89 12.88 12.46 -23.82
CA ASP A 89 14.10 13.26 -23.86
C ASP A 89 14.60 13.53 -22.44
N ARG A 90 13.68 13.83 -21.52
CA ARG A 90 14.02 13.97 -20.09
C ARG A 90 14.54 12.65 -19.50
N ILE A 91 13.87 11.54 -19.76
CA ILE A 91 14.20 10.26 -19.11
C ILE A 91 15.45 9.62 -19.72
N MET A 92 15.62 9.65 -21.04
CA MET A 92 16.67 8.88 -21.72
C MET A 92 17.78 9.75 -22.33
N GLY A 93 17.49 11.02 -22.66
CA GLY A 93 18.41 11.87 -23.41
C GLY A 93 19.28 12.79 -22.53
N GLN A 94 18.84 13.08 -21.31
CA GLN A 94 19.48 14.08 -20.44
C GLN A 94 20.13 13.44 -19.21
N PRO A 95 21.29 13.94 -18.74
CA PRO A 95 21.88 13.52 -17.48
C PRO A 95 20.97 13.85 -16.29
N HIS A 96 20.74 12.88 -15.39
CA HIS A 96 19.87 13.07 -14.23
C HIS A 96 20.61 13.56 -13.00
N LYS A 97 20.03 14.52 -12.29
CA LYS A 97 20.50 14.95 -10.97
C LYS A 97 19.81 14.16 -9.86
N ARG A 98 20.50 13.98 -8.74
CA ARG A 98 19.90 13.38 -7.54
C ARG A 98 18.69 14.20 -7.09
N GLY A 99 17.55 13.52 -6.90
CA GLY A 99 16.30 14.14 -6.44
C GLY A 99 15.51 14.86 -7.55
N GLU A 100 15.98 14.78 -8.80
CA GLU A 100 15.25 15.33 -9.94
C GLU A 100 13.95 14.56 -10.18
N LYS A 101 12.94 15.32 -10.64
CA LYS A 101 11.64 14.78 -11.02
C LYS A 101 11.72 14.22 -12.44
N LEU A 102 11.82 12.90 -12.59
CA LEU A 102 12.01 12.23 -13.88
C LEU A 102 10.72 11.76 -14.51
N TYR A 103 9.87 11.06 -13.75
CA TYR A 103 8.72 10.33 -14.29
C TYR A 103 7.41 11.07 -14.12
N GLY A 104 7.31 12.03 -13.21
CA GLY A 104 6.06 12.72 -12.88
C GLY A 104 5.61 13.78 -13.88
N THR A 105 5.63 13.48 -15.17
CA THR A 105 5.12 14.37 -16.23
C THR A 105 3.61 14.18 -16.42
N PRO A 106 2.88 15.16 -16.99
CA PRO A 106 1.41 15.08 -17.14
C PRO A 106 0.92 13.82 -17.87
N ASP A 107 1.66 13.37 -18.89
CA ASP A 107 1.27 12.24 -19.73
C ASP A 107 1.81 10.88 -19.25
N ALA A 108 2.66 10.86 -18.22
CA ALA A 108 3.24 9.61 -17.71
C ALA A 108 2.21 8.80 -16.95
N ALA A 109 2.22 7.48 -17.14
CA ALA A 109 1.35 6.58 -16.42
C ALA A 109 1.62 6.60 -14.91
N PHE A 110 0.55 6.49 -14.12
CA PHE A 110 0.65 6.30 -12.69
C PHE A 110 -0.60 5.60 -12.16
N PHE A 111 -0.49 5.01 -10.97
CA PHE A 111 -1.64 4.62 -10.16
C PHE A 111 -1.76 5.59 -8.99
N GLN A 112 -2.95 6.15 -8.78
CA GLN A 112 -3.22 7.02 -7.63
C GLN A 112 -4.37 6.46 -6.81
N ALA A 113 -4.21 6.47 -5.49
CA ALA A 113 -5.23 6.08 -4.55
C ALA A 113 -5.30 7.06 -3.37
N GLU A 114 -6.47 7.10 -2.75
CA GLU A 114 -6.70 7.74 -1.46
C GLU A 114 -7.08 6.65 -0.46
N ILE A 115 -6.26 6.50 0.58
CA ILE A 115 -6.39 5.47 1.59
C ILE A 115 -6.71 6.17 2.93
N PRO A 116 -7.91 5.95 3.50
CA PRO A 116 -8.24 6.47 4.82
C PRO A 116 -7.48 5.69 5.90
N LEU A 117 -6.66 6.38 6.71
CA LEU A 117 -5.81 5.76 7.72
C LEU A 117 -6.04 6.37 9.11
N GLU A 118 -6.11 5.53 10.14
CA GLU A 118 -6.27 5.94 11.54
C GLU A 118 -4.93 6.08 12.28
N LYS A 119 -3.92 5.32 11.84
CA LYS A 119 -2.59 5.25 12.43
C LYS A 119 -1.53 5.03 11.35
N PRO A 120 -0.24 5.29 11.64
CA PRO A 120 0.84 4.85 10.76
C PRO A 120 0.70 3.37 10.44
N THR A 121 0.62 3.05 9.14
CA THR A 121 0.27 1.71 8.65
C THR A 121 1.38 1.20 7.74
N PRO A 122 2.11 0.15 8.14
CA PRO A 122 3.05 -0.54 7.26
C PRO A 122 2.29 -1.20 6.10
N VAL A 123 2.71 -0.94 4.88
CA VAL A 123 2.10 -1.48 3.66
C VAL A 123 3.13 -2.13 2.75
N GLU A 124 2.67 -3.13 2.00
CA GLU A 124 3.33 -3.65 0.81
C GLU A 124 2.62 -3.09 -0.42
N ILE A 125 3.39 -2.48 -1.32
CA ILE A 125 2.94 -2.11 -2.65
C ILE A 125 3.48 -3.17 -3.59
N TYR A 126 2.59 -3.99 -4.13
CA TYR A 126 2.86 -5.04 -5.08
C TYR A 126 2.46 -4.62 -6.49
N THR A 127 3.22 -5.03 -7.48
CA THR A 127 2.92 -4.75 -8.89
C THR A 127 3.17 -5.94 -9.82
N GLU A 128 2.39 -6.02 -10.89
CA GLU A 128 2.60 -6.93 -12.02
C GLU A 128 2.51 -6.15 -13.33
N ALA A 129 3.50 -6.33 -14.22
CA ALA A 129 3.50 -5.72 -15.54
C ALA A 129 4.47 -6.45 -16.48
N PRO A 130 4.31 -6.35 -17.82
CA PRO A 130 3.21 -5.73 -18.55
C PRO A 130 1.95 -6.60 -18.58
N LEU A 131 0.77 -5.99 -18.47
CA LEU A 131 -0.50 -6.75 -18.42
C LEU A 131 -0.97 -7.29 -19.78
N ALA A 132 -0.52 -6.72 -20.90
CA ALA A 132 -0.90 -7.20 -22.23
C ALA A 132 -0.06 -8.39 -22.72
N TYR A 133 1.03 -8.74 -22.02
CA TYR A 133 1.93 -9.83 -22.40
C TYR A 133 2.11 -10.79 -21.20
N PRO A 134 1.14 -11.70 -20.95
CA PRO A 134 1.17 -12.59 -19.80
C PRO A 134 2.45 -13.44 -19.69
N HIS A 135 3.05 -13.82 -20.82
CA HIS A 135 4.31 -14.57 -20.88
C HIS A 135 5.54 -13.76 -20.47
N ALA A 136 5.44 -12.44 -20.40
CA ALA A 136 6.51 -11.53 -20.04
C ALA A 136 6.30 -10.85 -18.67
N ILE A 137 5.23 -11.20 -17.93
CA ILE A 137 4.91 -10.57 -16.64
C ILE A 137 6.09 -10.65 -15.68
N GLN A 138 6.47 -9.48 -15.19
CA GLN A 138 7.40 -9.29 -14.10
C GLN A 138 6.63 -8.80 -12.87
N LYS A 139 7.21 -9.08 -11.71
CA LYS A 139 6.63 -8.77 -10.41
C LYS A 139 7.61 -7.93 -9.61
N GLY A 140 7.08 -6.99 -8.86
CA GLY A 140 7.86 -6.16 -7.95
C GLY A 140 7.08 -5.85 -6.69
N SER A 141 7.79 -5.61 -5.60
CA SER A 141 7.17 -5.11 -4.39
C SER A 141 8.06 -4.12 -3.66
N LYS A 142 7.44 -3.23 -2.90
CA LYS A 142 8.13 -2.30 -2.02
C LYS A 142 7.33 -2.10 -0.75
N THR A 143 8.01 -2.13 0.39
CA THR A 143 7.40 -1.91 1.70
C THR A 143 7.70 -0.50 2.20
N LEU A 144 6.71 0.16 2.76
CA LEU A 144 6.89 1.44 3.47
C LEU A 144 5.75 1.65 4.48
N THR A 145 5.90 2.65 5.34
CA THR A 145 4.84 3.05 6.27
C THR A 145 4.12 4.27 5.73
N LEU A 146 2.81 4.15 5.51
CA LEU A 146 1.95 5.29 5.24
C LEU A 146 1.61 5.98 6.56
N ILE A 147 1.70 7.31 6.58
CA ILE A 147 1.39 8.12 7.75
C ILE A 147 0.09 8.90 7.46
N PRO A 148 -0.92 8.84 8.34
CA PRO A 148 -2.18 9.57 8.17
C PRO A 148 -1.96 11.04 7.80
N GLY A 149 -2.57 11.49 6.70
CA GLY A 149 -2.48 12.87 6.20
C GLY A 149 -1.16 13.26 5.52
N LYS A 150 -0.12 12.40 5.56
CA LYS A 150 1.12 12.62 4.81
C LYS A 150 1.00 12.00 3.41
N HIS A 151 0.55 12.82 2.46
CA HIS A 151 0.43 12.40 1.07
C HIS A 151 1.80 12.11 0.43
N ILE A 152 1.86 11.08 -0.42
CA ILE A 152 2.98 10.78 -1.30
C ILE A 152 2.57 11.11 -2.74
N LEU A 153 2.90 12.33 -3.18
CA LEU A 153 2.56 12.87 -4.50
C LEU A 153 3.84 13.06 -5.35
N GLY A 154 3.79 13.86 -6.42
CA GLY A 154 4.97 14.17 -7.23
C GLY A 154 5.44 12.95 -8.02
N GLU A 155 6.67 12.48 -7.80
CA GLU A 155 7.22 11.23 -8.35
C GLU A 155 6.53 9.97 -7.80
N GLY A 156 5.90 10.06 -6.62
CA GLY A 156 5.27 8.92 -5.99
C GLY A 156 6.28 7.87 -5.51
N VAL A 157 5.78 6.65 -5.27
CA VAL A 157 6.60 5.48 -5.01
C VAL A 157 6.96 4.82 -6.33
N ILE A 158 8.24 4.83 -6.69
CA ILE A 158 8.73 4.15 -7.89
C ILE A 158 9.04 2.69 -7.56
N ILE A 159 8.51 1.78 -8.37
CA ILE A 159 8.85 0.35 -8.40
C ILE A 159 9.38 0.02 -9.78
N GLU A 160 10.65 -0.36 -9.84
CA GLU A 160 11.36 -0.66 -11.08
C GLU A 160 11.32 -2.17 -11.34
N LEU A 161 10.92 -2.57 -12.55
CA LEU A 161 10.83 -3.96 -12.99
C LEU A 161 11.92 -4.27 -14.01
N ASN A 162 12.53 -5.44 -13.88
CA ASN A 162 13.56 -5.92 -14.81
C ASN A 162 12.93 -6.92 -15.77
N GLY A 163 13.11 -6.75 -17.08
CA GLY A 163 12.63 -7.72 -18.05
C GLY A 163 12.56 -7.17 -19.47
N LEU A 164 12.21 -8.04 -20.39
CA LEU A 164 11.99 -7.74 -21.80
C LEU A 164 10.73 -8.47 -22.27
N ILE A 165 9.98 -7.84 -23.17
CA ILE A 165 8.91 -8.48 -23.93
C ILE A 165 9.54 -9.10 -25.17
N VAL A 166 9.50 -10.42 -25.27
CA VAL A 166 10.02 -11.16 -26.44
C VAL A 166 8.86 -11.83 -27.15
N ASN A 167 8.66 -11.47 -28.42
CA ASN A 167 7.66 -12.07 -29.30
C ASN A 167 8.34 -12.81 -30.43
N ILE A 168 8.13 -14.12 -30.53
CA ILE A 168 8.65 -14.93 -31.63
C ILE A 168 7.73 -14.71 -32.85
N LEU A 169 8.32 -14.17 -33.91
CA LEU A 169 7.66 -13.92 -35.20
C LEU A 169 7.81 -15.11 -36.15
N SER A 170 8.90 -15.89 -36.02
CA SER A 170 9.20 -17.09 -36.80
C SER A 170 10.01 -18.07 -35.96
N PRO A 171 9.78 -19.39 -36.04
CA PRO A 171 8.70 -20.04 -36.80
C PRO A 171 7.32 -19.77 -36.19
N SER A 172 6.25 -19.96 -36.98
CA SER A 172 4.89 -19.80 -36.43
C SER A 172 4.61 -20.89 -35.40
N PRO A 173 3.86 -20.64 -34.31
CA PRO A 173 3.46 -21.69 -33.37
C PRO A 173 2.67 -22.85 -34.00
N LYS A 174 2.12 -22.65 -35.21
CA LYS A 174 1.38 -23.66 -35.97
C LYS A 174 2.25 -24.42 -36.98
N GLU A 175 3.50 -24.02 -37.16
CA GLU A 175 4.44 -24.64 -38.08
C GLU A 175 5.04 -25.88 -37.43
N GLY A 176 4.84 -27.04 -38.06
CA GLY A 176 5.43 -28.30 -37.60
C GLY A 176 6.89 -28.35 -37.97
N LEU A 177 7.78 -28.31 -36.98
CA LEU A 177 9.22 -28.41 -37.17
C LEU A 177 9.65 -29.89 -37.25
N LYS A 178 10.52 -30.25 -38.20
CA LYS A 178 11.08 -31.60 -38.28
C LYS A 178 12.33 -31.73 -37.42
N ARG A 179 12.55 -32.91 -36.86
CA ARG A 179 13.77 -33.21 -36.11
C ARG A 179 14.98 -33.13 -37.05
N GLY A 180 15.99 -32.35 -36.66
CA GLY A 180 17.22 -32.16 -37.44
C GLY A 180 17.14 -31.07 -38.50
N GLU A 181 16.00 -30.38 -38.61
CA GLU A 181 15.84 -29.21 -39.46
C GLU A 181 16.47 -27.97 -38.82
N GLU A 182 17.28 -27.22 -39.58
CA GLU A 182 17.73 -25.89 -39.15
C GLU A 182 16.59 -24.88 -39.30
N VAL A 183 16.34 -24.13 -38.23
CA VAL A 183 15.22 -23.20 -38.18
C VAL A 183 15.72 -21.79 -37.87
N ILE A 184 15.30 -20.83 -38.69
CA ILE A 184 15.59 -19.41 -38.44
C ILE A 184 14.55 -18.86 -37.46
N ILE A 185 15.02 -18.44 -36.30
CA ILE A 185 14.20 -17.75 -35.31
C ILE A 185 14.24 -16.25 -35.60
N LYS A 186 13.05 -15.66 -35.78
CA LYS A 186 12.88 -14.20 -35.81
C LYS A 186 12.10 -13.80 -34.58
N ALA A 187 12.61 -12.85 -33.83
CA ALA A 187 11.94 -12.33 -32.64
C ALA A 187 11.94 -10.81 -32.64
N GLU A 188 10.87 -10.25 -32.11
CA GLU A 188 10.80 -8.84 -31.71
C GLU A 188 11.07 -8.75 -30.20
N VAL A 189 11.96 -7.84 -29.82
CA VAL A 189 12.32 -7.60 -28.42
C VAL A 189 12.01 -6.15 -28.07
N ARG A 190 11.26 -5.94 -26.99
CA ARG A 190 10.91 -4.61 -26.46
C ARG A 190 11.20 -4.56 -24.97
N MET A 191 11.40 -3.36 -24.44
CA MET A 191 11.37 -3.13 -22.99
C MET A 191 9.94 -3.35 -22.46
N LEU A 192 9.80 -3.57 -21.15
CA LEU A 192 8.50 -3.72 -20.49
C LEU A 192 7.63 -2.47 -20.65
#